data_AF-W7UVJ1-F1
#
_entry.id   AF-W7UVJ1-F1
#
_cell.length_a   1.000
_cell.length_b   1.000
_cell.length_c   1.000
_cell.angle_alpha   90.00
_cell.angle_beta   90.00
_cell.angle_gamma   90.00
#
_symmetry.space_group_name_H-M   'P 1'
#
loop_
_entity.id
_entity.type
_entity.pdbx_description
1 polymer ?
#
loop_
_entity_poly.entity_id
_entity_poly.type
_entity_poly.pdbx_seq_one_letter_code
_entity_poly.pdbx_strand_id
1 'polypeptide(L)'
;MKIKAKLIPAVIAVFFLFSCTVAPADPSRDLISGMEKRYGDKFTITENAGGGTGLSEHLAVYVSSEKFPDARIYAVHGNFDGKTEDRDNYMAYYLKKDAEDYLHGLAEAVYGECRLVCRPDEKTVLPADITISSSAADMLRSTKVYCSVYLPPEQDISDKEQKLDRLFDSLKADSIRCYLYVAYLSDKDKYSSISDEITMDREFVKTDVRLGMDDSFNITEKQWG
;
A
#
# COMPACT_ATOMS: atom_id res chain seq x y z
N MET A 1 -13.70 -94.34 12.53
CA MET A 1 -14.37 -93.41 11.58
C MET A 1 -13.92 -91.99 11.95
N LYS A 2 -13.09 -91.35 11.12
CA LYS A 2 -12.40 -90.08 11.43
C LYS A 2 -13.29 -88.89 11.08
N ILE A 3 -13.64 -88.06 12.05
CA ILE A 3 -14.33 -86.78 11.84
C ILE A 3 -13.25 -85.72 11.56
N LYS A 4 -13.16 -85.23 10.32
CA LYS A 4 -12.28 -84.12 9.95
C LYS A 4 -12.96 -82.81 10.33
N ALA A 5 -12.42 -82.10 11.32
CA ALA A 5 -12.74 -80.70 11.58
C ALA A 5 -12.23 -79.84 10.41
N LYS A 6 -13.12 -79.15 9.71
CA LYS A 6 -12.75 -78.12 8.72
C LYS A 6 -12.47 -76.82 9.46
N LEU A 7 -11.20 -76.42 9.52
CA LEU A 7 -10.78 -75.06 9.86
C LEU A 7 -11.21 -74.12 8.72
N ILE A 8 -12.03 -73.12 9.01
CA ILE A 8 -12.31 -72.00 8.08
C ILE A 8 -11.34 -70.87 8.48
N PRO A 9 -10.46 -70.39 7.60
CA PRO A 9 -9.60 -69.26 7.94
C PRO A 9 -10.43 -67.97 7.88
N ALA A 10 -10.51 -67.26 9.00
CA ALA A 10 -11.05 -65.91 9.05
C ALA A 10 -10.07 -64.96 8.35
N VAL A 11 -10.44 -64.47 7.16
CA VAL A 11 -9.72 -63.40 6.46
C VAL A 11 -10.10 -62.09 7.13
N ILE A 12 -9.21 -61.54 7.95
CA ILE A 12 -9.33 -60.18 8.50
C ILE A 12 -8.89 -59.21 7.39
N ALA A 13 -9.86 -58.61 6.71
CA ALA A 13 -9.60 -57.49 5.81
C ALA A 13 -9.40 -56.22 6.64
N VAL A 14 -8.14 -55.80 6.80
CA VAL A 14 -7.80 -54.49 7.35
C VAL A 14 -8.04 -53.46 6.25
N PHE A 15 -9.20 -52.81 6.28
CA PHE A 15 -9.45 -51.60 5.49
C PHE A 15 -8.61 -50.47 6.07
N PHE A 16 -7.46 -50.20 5.47
CA PHE A 16 -6.80 -48.91 5.61
C PHE A 16 -7.69 -47.87 4.93
N LEU A 17 -8.57 -47.24 5.72
CA LEU A 17 -9.20 -45.98 5.35
C LEU A 17 -8.08 -44.93 5.32
N PHE A 18 -7.42 -44.79 4.18
CA PHE A 18 -6.76 -43.54 3.82
C PHE A 18 -7.88 -42.50 3.67
N SER A 19 -8.29 -41.90 4.78
CA SER A 19 -8.90 -40.58 4.73
C SER A 19 -7.84 -39.67 4.12
N CYS A 20 -7.97 -39.39 2.82
CA CYS A 20 -7.36 -38.20 2.25
C CYS A 20 -7.98 -37.02 3.00
N THR A 21 -7.35 -36.59 4.08
CA THR A 21 -7.56 -35.27 4.65
C THR A 21 -7.17 -34.29 3.56
N VAL A 22 -8.18 -33.80 2.82
CA VAL A 22 -8.02 -32.61 1.98
C VAL A 22 -7.52 -31.54 2.92
N ALA A 23 -6.29 -31.06 2.70
CA ALA A 23 -5.76 -29.94 3.47
C ALA A 23 -6.79 -28.81 3.40
N PRO A 24 -7.10 -28.14 4.54
CA PRO A 24 -8.05 -27.04 4.52
C PRO A 24 -7.65 -26.04 3.44
N ALA A 25 -8.62 -25.60 2.65
CA ALA A 25 -8.39 -24.55 1.65
C ALA A 25 -7.75 -23.35 2.36
N ASP A 26 -6.64 -22.88 1.82
CA ASP A 26 -5.88 -21.76 2.35
C ASP A 26 -6.40 -20.49 1.64
N PRO A 27 -7.26 -19.67 2.28
CA PRO A 27 -7.91 -18.55 1.60
C PRO A 27 -6.90 -17.50 1.14
N SER A 28 -5.69 -17.50 1.70
CA SER A 28 -4.61 -16.66 1.22
C SER A 28 -4.17 -17.03 -0.19
N ARG A 29 -4.20 -18.31 -0.57
CA ARG A 29 -3.84 -18.76 -1.92
C ARG A 29 -4.85 -18.30 -2.96
N ASP A 30 -6.14 -18.30 -2.62
CA ASP A 30 -7.19 -17.83 -3.53
C ASP A 30 -7.06 -16.32 -3.77
N LEU A 31 -6.79 -15.54 -2.70
CA LEU A 31 -6.49 -14.11 -2.80
C LEU A 31 -5.28 -13.85 -3.69
N ILE A 32 -4.17 -14.56 -3.48
CA ILE A 32 -2.96 -14.45 -4.31
C ILE A 32 -3.26 -14.80 -5.77
N SER A 33 -3.90 -15.94 -6.03
CA SER A 33 -4.24 -16.35 -7.40
C SER A 33 -5.14 -15.33 -8.10
N GLY A 34 -6.06 -14.71 -7.36
CA GLY A 34 -6.88 -13.60 -7.83
C GLY A 34 -6.03 -12.40 -8.26
N MET A 35 -5.06 -11.98 -7.45
CA MET A 35 -4.12 -10.91 -7.79
C MET A 35 -3.25 -11.25 -8.99
N GLU A 36 -2.70 -12.47 -9.06
CA GLU A 36 -1.86 -12.91 -10.18
C GLU A 36 -2.64 -12.87 -11.50
N LYS A 37 -3.89 -13.31 -11.48
CA LYS A 37 -4.79 -13.23 -12.64
C LYS A 37 -5.13 -11.78 -13.00
N ARG A 38 -5.34 -10.92 -12.00
CA ARG A 38 -5.72 -9.51 -12.17
C ARG A 38 -4.59 -8.68 -12.78
N TYR A 39 -3.35 -8.89 -12.34
CA TYR A 39 -2.21 -8.04 -12.69
C TYR A 39 -1.21 -8.68 -13.65
N GLY A 40 -1.30 -10.00 -13.88
CA GLY A 40 -0.33 -10.72 -14.71
C GLY A 40 1.08 -10.72 -14.11
N ASP A 41 1.18 -10.60 -12.79
CA ASP A 41 2.42 -10.65 -12.02
C ASP A 41 2.36 -11.81 -11.02
N LYS A 42 3.51 -12.22 -10.48
CA LYS A 42 3.60 -13.22 -9.43
C LYS A 42 3.74 -12.56 -8.07
N PHE A 43 3.07 -13.13 -7.08
CA PHE A 43 3.10 -12.62 -5.72
C PHE A 43 3.55 -13.68 -4.73
N THR A 44 4.37 -13.25 -3.77
CA THR A 44 4.80 -14.10 -2.65
C THR A 44 4.33 -13.47 -1.35
N ILE A 45 3.61 -14.24 -0.54
CA ILE A 45 3.23 -13.82 0.82
C ILE A 45 4.50 -13.67 1.65
N THR A 46 4.72 -12.47 2.19
CA THR A 46 5.86 -12.16 3.05
C THR A 46 5.47 -12.25 4.52
N GLU A 47 4.26 -11.82 4.87
CA GLU A 47 3.80 -11.74 6.26
C GLU A 47 2.28 -11.88 6.39
N ASN A 48 1.82 -12.34 7.55
CA ASN A 48 0.40 -12.25 7.93
C ASN A 48 0.13 -10.85 8.51
N ALA A 49 -0.87 -10.15 7.98
CA ALA A 49 -1.19 -8.78 8.36
C ALA A 49 -2.44 -8.68 9.26
N GLY A 50 -3.06 -9.82 9.60
CA GLY A 50 -4.27 -9.92 10.42
C GLY A 50 -5.38 -10.72 9.74
N GLY A 51 -6.49 -10.91 10.45
CA GLY A 51 -7.58 -11.79 10.01
C GLY A 51 -7.43 -13.21 10.55
N GLY A 52 -8.56 -13.87 10.80
CA GLY A 52 -8.59 -15.15 11.50
C GLY A 52 -7.89 -16.26 10.73
N THR A 53 -7.20 -17.15 11.43
CA THR A 53 -6.48 -18.30 10.87
C THR A 53 -7.40 -19.48 10.50
N GLY A 54 -8.64 -19.19 10.09
CA GLY A 54 -9.61 -20.22 9.73
C GLY A 54 -10.99 -19.65 9.45
N LEU A 55 -11.50 -19.87 8.23
CA LEU A 55 -12.88 -19.63 7.82
C LEU A 55 -13.43 -18.21 8.08
N SER A 56 -12.59 -17.21 8.37
CA SER A 56 -13.07 -15.86 8.64
C SER A 56 -13.35 -15.13 7.33
N GLU A 57 -14.47 -14.40 7.30
CA GLU A 57 -14.85 -13.42 6.27
C GLU A 57 -13.85 -12.27 6.10
N HIS A 58 -12.73 -12.31 6.83
CA HIS A 58 -11.67 -11.34 6.80
C HIS A 58 -10.29 -12.03 6.91
N LEU A 59 -9.43 -11.75 5.95
CA LEU A 59 -8.04 -12.18 5.87
C LEU A 59 -7.20 -11.03 5.31
N ALA A 60 -6.05 -10.76 5.90
CA ALA A 60 -5.10 -9.78 5.43
C ALA A 60 -3.68 -10.33 5.41
N VAL A 61 -2.95 -10.10 4.32
CA VAL A 61 -1.56 -10.53 4.14
C VAL A 61 -0.75 -9.40 3.52
N TYR A 62 0.56 -9.40 3.82
CA TYR A 62 1.52 -8.66 3.02
C TYR A 62 2.15 -9.57 1.99
N VAL A 63 2.36 -9.02 0.80
CA VAL A 63 2.95 -9.71 -0.34
C VAL A 63 4.03 -8.84 -0.97
N SER A 64 4.95 -9.50 -1.65
CA SER A 64 5.90 -8.87 -2.58
C SER A 64 5.59 -9.35 -4.00
N SER A 65 6.06 -8.62 -5.01
CA SER A 65 5.99 -9.02 -6.42
C SER A 65 7.39 -9.07 -7.02
N GLU A 66 7.58 -9.78 -8.13
CA GLU A 66 8.88 -9.79 -8.81
C GLU A 66 9.28 -8.38 -9.30
N LYS A 67 8.30 -7.54 -9.67
CA LYS A 67 8.53 -6.14 -10.08
C LYS A 67 8.89 -5.23 -8.91
N PHE A 68 8.36 -5.51 -7.73
CA PHE A 68 8.56 -4.72 -6.51
C PHE A 68 8.95 -5.65 -5.36
N PRO A 69 10.19 -6.19 -5.36
CA PRO A 69 10.62 -7.19 -4.39
C PRO A 69 10.71 -6.64 -2.96
N ASP A 70 11.00 -5.35 -2.82
CA ASP A 70 11.11 -4.66 -1.53
C ASP A 70 9.78 -4.01 -1.09
N ALA A 71 8.73 -4.11 -1.90
CA ALA A 71 7.44 -3.54 -1.56
C ALA A 71 6.67 -4.42 -0.57
N ARG A 72 5.93 -3.76 0.32
CA ARG A 72 5.05 -4.38 1.29
C ARG A 72 3.59 -4.17 0.87
N ILE A 73 3.19 -4.89 -0.18
CA ILE A 73 1.87 -4.77 -0.78
C ILE A 73 0.85 -5.41 0.17
N TYR A 74 -0.17 -4.67 0.53
CA TYR A 74 -1.25 -5.13 1.41
C TYR A 74 -2.38 -5.68 0.56
N ALA A 75 -2.79 -6.91 0.86
CA ALA A 75 -3.89 -7.59 0.20
C ALA A 75 -4.87 -8.13 1.25
N VAL A 76 -6.15 -7.92 1.00
CA VAL A 76 -7.23 -8.21 1.95
C VAL A 76 -8.40 -8.87 1.24
N HIS A 77 -8.84 -10.00 1.78
CA HIS A 77 -10.20 -10.49 1.61
C HIS A 77 -11.05 -9.93 2.75
N GLY A 78 -12.12 -9.20 2.46
CA GLY A 78 -12.91 -8.55 3.50
C GLY A 78 -14.22 -7.96 3.02
N ASN A 79 -15.03 -7.47 3.97
CA ASN A 79 -16.25 -6.74 3.66
C ASN A 79 -15.95 -5.25 3.47
N PHE A 80 -16.18 -4.75 2.26
CA PHE A 80 -16.08 -3.35 1.89
C PHE A 80 -17.44 -2.89 1.39
N ASP A 81 -18.02 -1.86 2.02
CA ASP A 81 -19.31 -1.28 1.62
C ASP A 81 -20.47 -2.31 1.54
N GLY A 82 -20.46 -3.30 2.43
CA GLY A 82 -21.47 -4.37 2.48
C GLY A 82 -21.19 -5.54 1.54
N LYS A 83 -20.08 -5.51 0.80
CA LYS A 83 -19.69 -6.55 -0.17
C LYS A 83 -18.39 -7.22 0.26
N THR A 84 -18.43 -8.54 0.38
CA THR A 84 -17.21 -9.34 0.57
C THR A 84 -16.44 -9.44 -0.75
N GLU A 85 -15.22 -8.95 -0.77
CA GLU A 85 -14.37 -8.95 -1.96
C GLU A 85 -12.87 -8.85 -1.61
N ASP A 86 -12.04 -9.03 -2.64
CA ASP A 86 -10.59 -8.94 -2.56
C ASP A 86 -10.10 -7.57 -3.03
N ARG A 87 -9.42 -6.84 -2.14
CA ARG A 87 -8.78 -5.55 -2.44
C ARG A 87 -7.31 -5.58 -2.04
N ASP A 88 -6.54 -4.70 -2.68
CA ASP A 88 -5.11 -4.58 -2.44
C ASP A 88 -4.64 -3.15 -2.74
N ASN A 89 -3.36 -2.86 -2.47
CA ASN A 89 -2.72 -1.59 -2.80
C ASN A 89 -1.61 -1.73 -3.86
N TYR A 90 -1.58 -2.82 -4.65
CA TYR A 90 -0.52 -3.07 -5.63
C TYR A 90 -0.38 -1.93 -6.64
N MET A 91 -1.51 -1.39 -7.11
CA MET A 91 -1.50 -0.28 -8.06
C MET A 91 -0.86 1.00 -7.51
N ALA A 92 -0.79 1.17 -6.18
CA ALA A 92 -0.08 2.28 -5.54
C ALA A 92 1.44 2.19 -5.73
N TYR A 93 1.99 0.98 -5.84
CA TYR A 93 3.39 0.77 -6.20
C TYR A 93 3.59 0.84 -7.71
N TYR A 94 2.67 0.25 -8.48
CA TYR A 94 2.74 0.24 -9.94
C TYR A 94 2.73 1.65 -10.56
N LEU A 95 1.86 2.54 -10.07
CA LEU A 95 1.72 3.92 -10.54
C LEU A 95 2.54 4.93 -9.74
N LYS A 96 3.37 4.47 -8.79
CA LYS A 96 4.08 5.35 -7.84
C LYS A 96 4.87 6.45 -8.55
N LYS A 97 5.68 6.07 -9.54
CA LYS A 97 6.54 7.01 -10.25
C LYS A 97 5.74 8.09 -10.97
N ASP A 98 4.72 7.69 -11.72
CA ASP A 98 3.87 8.63 -12.47
C ASP A 98 3.08 9.56 -11.52
N ALA A 99 2.68 9.04 -10.35
CA ALA A 99 2.03 9.83 -9.31
C ALA A 99 2.99 10.83 -8.64
N GLU A 100 4.23 10.42 -8.35
CA GLU A 100 5.28 11.30 -7.85
C GLU A 100 5.64 12.39 -8.86
N ASP A 101 5.81 12.04 -10.13
CA ASP A 101 6.11 13.00 -11.19
C ASP A 101 4.96 14.03 -11.34
N TYR A 102 3.70 13.60 -11.23
CA TYR A 102 2.55 14.50 -11.23
C TYR A 102 2.55 15.48 -10.05
N LEU A 103 2.70 14.95 -8.83
CA LEU A 103 2.69 15.76 -7.61
C LEU A 103 3.92 16.67 -7.52
N HIS A 104 5.06 16.21 -8.04
CA HIS A 104 6.28 17.01 -8.14
C HIS A 104 6.04 18.23 -9.03
N GLY A 105 5.37 18.08 -10.17
CA GLY A 105 4.98 19.22 -11.01
C GLY A 105 4.11 20.25 -10.29
N LEU A 106 3.17 19.81 -9.44
CA LEU A 106 2.37 20.73 -8.62
C LEU A 106 3.23 21.47 -7.58
N ALA A 107 4.14 20.77 -6.90
CA ALA A 107 5.03 21.37 -5.91
C ALA A 107 6.04 22.33 -6.57
N GLU A 108 6.61 21.94 -7.71
CA GLU A 108 7.57 22.74 -8.47
C GLU A 108 6.95 24.03 -8.98
N ALA A 109 5.68 24.02 -9.42
CA ALA A 109 4.97 25.23 -9.82
C ALA A 109 4.83 26.27 -8.69
N VAL A 110 4.89 25.84 -7.43
CA VAL A 110 4.76 26.70 -6.24
C VAL A 110 6.11 27.10 -5.67
N TYR A 111 7.02 26.14 -5.57
CA TYR A 111 8.29 26.29 -4.85
C TYR A 111 9.49 26.51 -5.78
N GLY A 112 9.38 26.20 -7.07
CA GLY A 112 10.54 26.04 -7.95
C GLY A 112 11.28 24.74 -7.61
N GLU A 113 12.60 24.82 -7.51
CA GLU A 113 13.45 23.66 -7.19
C GLU A 113 12.98 22.97 -5.90
N CYS A 114 12.57 21.71 -6.02
CA CYS A 114 12.12 20.89 -4.90
C CYS A 114 12.35 19.40 -5.18
N ARG A 115 12.41 18.60 -4.12
CA ARG A 115 12.37 17.13 -4.21
C ARG A 115 11.07 16.66 -3.58
N LEU A 116 10.38 15.77 -4.26
CA LEU A 116 9.14 15.17 -3.76
C LEU A 116 9.31 13.65 -3.71
N VAL A 117 8.91 13.07 -2.59
CA VAL A 117 8.87 11.62 -2.39
C VAL A 117 7.51 11.27 -1.82
N CYS A 118 6.86 10.26 -2.39
CA CYS A 118 5.61 9.72 -1.88
C CYS A 118 5.76 8.27 -1.45
N ARG A 119 4.89 7.86 -0.54
CA ARG A 119 4.82 6.49 -0.04
C ARG A 119 3.38 5.97 -0.15
N PRO A 120 3.19 4.81 -0.80
CA PRO A 120 1.97 4.05 -0.64
C PRO A 120 1.70 3.72 0.83
N ASP A 121 0.48 3.98 1.30
CA ASP A 121 0.06 3.55 2.62
C ASP A 121 0.06 2.02 2.69
N GLU A 122 0.80 1.47 3.66
CA GLU A 122 0.93 0.04 3.85
C GLU A 122 -0.36 -0.64 4.28
N LYS A 123 -1.41 0.07 4.70
CA LYS A 123 -2.65 -0.56 5.20
C LYS A 123 -3.92 -0.10 4.51
N THR A 124 -3.81 0.85 3.59
CA THR A 124 -4.96 1.31 2.80
C THR A 124 -5.02 0.56 1.48
N VAL A 125 -6.12 -0.13 1.24
CA VAL A 125 -6.41 -0.76 -0.06
C VAL A 125 -7.03 0.25 -1.02
N LEU A 126 -6.83 0.04 -2.31
CA LEU A 126 -7.44 0.86 -3.36
C LEU A 126 -8.87 0.37 -3.67
N PRO A 127 -9.74 1.25 -4.19
CA PRO A 127 -11.01 0.85 -4.77
C PRO A 127 -10.83 -0.19 -5.89
N ALA A 128 -11.80 -1.10 -6.02
CA ALA A 128 -11.71 -2.24 -6.94
C ALA A 128 -11.70 -1.86 -8.44
N ASP A 129 -12.07 -0.64 -8.78
CA ASP A 129 -12.06 -0.07 -10.14
C ASP A 129 -10.70 0.53 -10.54
N ILE A 130 -9.74 0.61 -9.62
CA ILE A 130 -8.35 0.95 -9.94
C ILE A 130 -7.64 -0.29 -10.48
N THR A 131 -7.32 -0.26 -11.76
CA THR A 131 -6.80 -1.40 -12.53
C THR A 131 -5.53 -1.01 -13.29
N ILE A 132 -4.91 -1.97 -13.99
CA ILE A 132 -3.69 -1.70 -14.80
C ILE A 132 -3.90 -0.69 -15.93
N SER A 133 -5.15 -0.43 -16.34
CA SER A 133 -5.48 0.61 -17.32
C SER A 133 -5.73 1.98 -16.69
N SER A 134 -5.79 2.08 -15.36
CA SER A 134 -5.96 3.35 -14.66
C SER A 134 -4.70 4.20 -14.75
N SER A 135 -4.88 5.52 -14.79
CA SER A 135 -3.78 6.47 -14.73
C SER A 135 -3.37 6.76 -13.27
N ALA A 136 -2.20 7.37 -13.09
CA ALA A 136 -1.80 7.90 -11.78
C ALA A 136 -2.80 8.92 -11.22
N ALA A 137 -3.41 9.74 -12.07
CA ALA A 137 -4.42 10.72 -11.64
C ALA A 137 -5.69 10.04 -11.10
N ASP A 138 -6.15 8.94 -11.73
CA ASP A 138 -7.30 8.16 -11.24
C ASP A 138 -7.00 7.60 -9.84
N MET A 139 -5.81 7.03 -9.67
CA MET A 139 -5.35 6.52 -8.39
C MET A 139 -5.26 7.63 -7.34
N LEU A 140 -4.62 8.77 -7.65
CA LEU A 140 -4.43 9.90 -6.74
C LEU A 140 -5.75 10.46 -6.20
N ARG A 141 -6.82 10.45 -7.00
CA ARG A 141 -8.16 10.87 -6.59
C ARG A 141 -8.88 9.80 -5.76
N SER A 142 -8.58 8.54 -5.99
CA SER A 142 -9.25 7.39 -5.35
C SER A 142 -8.82 7.13 -3.91
N THR A 143 -7.63 7.57 -3.52
CA THR A 143 -7.02 7.25 -2.22
C THR A 143 -6.41 8.48 -1.55
N LYS A 144 -5.91 8.28 -0.34
CA LYS A 144 -5.09 9.25 0.37
C LYS A 144 -3.63 8.94 0.16
N VAL A 145 -2.85 9.94 -0.23
CA VAL A 145 -1.40 9.79 -0.45
C VAL A 145 -0.60 10.47 0.64
N TYR A 146 0.58 9.94 0.92
CA TYR A 146 1.53 10.46 1.89
C TYR A 146 2.77 10.90 1.15
N CYS A 147 3.07 12.20 1.19
CA CYS A 147 4.17 12.77 0.44
C CYS A 147 4.97 13.76 1.27
N SER A 148 6.27 13.80 1.02
CA SER A 148 7.22 14.75 1.58
C SER A 148 7.79 15.62 0.47
N VAL A 149 7.76 16.93 0.66
CA VAL A 149 8.39 17.95 -0.19
C VAL A 149 9.56 18.53 0.56
N TYR A 150 10.75 18.40 -0.01
CA TYR A 150 11.98 18.95 0.53
C TYR A 150 12.43 20.12 -0.33
N LEU A 151 12.74 21.22 0.33
CA LEU A 151 13.13 22.48 -0.28
C LEU A 151 14.60 22.78 0.02
N PRO A 152 15.36 23.29 -0.97
CA PRO A 152 16.79 23.52 -0.81
C PRO A 152 17.09 24.63 0.22
N PRO A 153 18.32 24.71 0.76
CA PRO A 153 18.70 25.72 1.75
C PRO A 153 18.51 27.16 1.31
N GLU A 154 18.57 27.42 0.02
CA GLU A 154 18.42 28.74 -0.58
C GLU A 154 16.95 29.19 -0.68
N GLN A 155 15.99 28.31 -0.38
CA GLN A 155 14.57 28.61 -0.49
C GLN A 155 14.14 29.73 0.46
N ASP A 156 13.45 30.74 -0.07
CA ASP A 156 12.86 31.81 0.73
C ASP A 156 11.71 31.28 1.61
N ILE A 157 11.80 31.57 2.91
CA ILE A 157 10.83 31.18 3.94
C ILE A 157 9.83 32.30 4.26
N SER A 158 10.04 33.52 3.75
CA SER A 158 9.24 34.70 4.11
C SER A 158 7.77 34.57 3.67
N ASP A 159 7.51 33.85 2.57
CA ASP A 159 6.19 33.58 2.00
C ASP A 159 5.74 32.12 2.17
N LYS A 160 6.35 31.38 3.10
CA LYS A 160 6.14 29.92 3.27
C LYS A 160 4.68 29.52 3.44
N GLU A 161 3.89 30.33 4.16
CA GLU A 161 2.47 30.07 4.37
C GLU A 161 1.67 30.26 3.08
N GLN A 162 1.95 31.33 2.33
CA GLN A 162 1.27 31.62 1.05
C GLN A 162 1.62 30.59 -0.02
N LYS A 163 2.85 30.08 -0.03
CA LYS A 163 3.24 28.95 -0.89
C LYS A 163 2.50 27.67 -0.50
N LEU A 164 2.45 27.34 0.80
CA LEU A 164 1.72 26.17 1.27
C LEU A 164 0.23 26.23 0.87
N ASP A 165 -0.41 27.38 1.04
CA ASP A 165 -1.82 27.57 0.68
C ASP A 165 -2.04 27.41 -0.84
N ARG A 166 -1.12 27.89 -1.69
CA ARG A 166 -1.18 27.68 -3.15
C ARG A 166 -1.04 26.21 -3.56
N LEU A 167 -0.15 25.46 -2.92
CA LEU A 167 -0.02 24.03 -3.18
C LEU A 167 -1.30 23.29 -2.74
N PHE A 168 -1.84 23.66 -1.58
CA PHE A 168 -3.09 23.10 -1.08
C PHE A 168 -4.26 23.37 -2.04
N ASP A 169 -4.40 24.59 -2.53
CA ASP A 169 -5.44 24.95 -3.51
C ASP A 169 -5.31 24.13 -4.80
N SER A 170 -4.07 23.85 -5.25
CA SER A 170 -3.80 23.02 -6.42
C SER A 170 -4.22 21.56 -6.20
N LEU A 171 -3.85 20.97 -5.05
CA LEU A 171 -4.26 19.61 -4.67
C LEU A 171 -5.78 19.49 -4.58
N LYS A 172 -6.44 20.50 -3.98
CA LYS A 172 -7.89 20.55 -3.85
C LYS A 172 -8.59 20.70 -5.21
N ALA A 173 -8.08 21.55 -6.09
CA ALA A 173 -8.62 21.71 -7.44
C ALA A 173 -8.61 20.38 -8.23
N ASP A 174 -7.58 19.57 -8.02
CA ASP A 174 -7.45 18.26 -8.66
C ASP A 174 -8.13 17.11 -7.91
N SER A 175 -8.80 17.42 -6.78
CA SER A 175 -9.44 16.44 -5.90
C SER A 175 -8.47 15.38 -5.36
N ILE A 176 -7.25 15.79 -5.02
CA ILE A 176 -6.21 14.92 -4.45
C ILE A 176 -6.18 15.08 -2.93
N ARG A 177 -6.35 13.96 -2.22
CA ARG A 177 -6.23 13.91 -0.75
C ARG A 177 -4.80 13.57 -0.38
N CYS A 178 -4.12 14.47 0.32
CA CYS A 178 -2.72 14.30 0.68
C CYS A 178 -2.48 14.54 2.18
N TYR A 179 -1.66 13.69 2.80
CA TYR A 179 -0.87 14.03 3.97
C TYR A 179 0.49 14.51 3.49
N LEU A 180 0.75 15.80 3.69
CA LEU A 180 1.93 16.46 3.18
C LEU A 180 2.85 16.84 4.33
N TYR A 181 4.13 16.50 4.18
CA TYR A 181 5.22 17.07 4.96
C TYR A 181 6.01 18.02 4.06
N VAL A 182 6.19 19.29 4.44
CA VAL A 182 7.07 20.20 3.70
C VAL A 182 8.20 20.63 4.61
N ALA A 183 9.45 20.42 4.20
CA ALA A 183 10.63 20.77 4.98
C ALA A 183 11.56 21.71 4.20
N TYR A 184 11.92 22.82 4.83
CA TYR A 184 12.95 23.74 4.35
C TYR A 184 14.27 23.32 4.98
N LEU A 185 15.22 22.86 4.17
CA LEU A 185 16.47 22.31 4.70
C LEU A 185 17.50 23.41 4.98
N SER A 186 18.47 23.11 5.83
CA SER A 186 19.63 23.98 6.11
C SER A 186 20.91 23.52 5.42
N ASP A 187 20.94 22.29 4.92
CA ASP A 187 22.12 21.63 4.36
C ASP A 187 21.88 21.15 2.92
N LYS A 188 22.80 21.56 2.02
CA LYS A 188 22.71 21.29 0.58
C LYS A 188 23.07 19.85 0.21
N ASP A 189 24.00 19.25 0.94
CA ASP A 189 24.42 17.88 0.71
C ASP A 189 23.31 16.93 1.14
N LYS A 190 22.65 17.24 2.28
CA LYS A 190 21.45 16.54 2.72
C LYS A 190 20.33 16.65 1.69
N TYR A 191 20.01 17.87 1.23
CA TYR A 191 19.04 18.07 0.16
C TYR A 191 19.37 17.22 -1.08
N SER A 192 20.62 17.25 -1.53
CA SER A 192 21.07 16.57 -2.76
C SER A 192 21.01 15.04 -2.64
N SER A 193 21.16 14.50 -1.43
CA SER A 193 21.15 13.06 -1.15
C SER A 193 19.76 12.43 -1.07
N ILE A 194 18.69 13.22 -1.03
CA ILE A 194 17.32 12.72 -0.91
C ILE A 194 16.93 11.97 -2.18
N SER A 195 16.69 10.67 -2.04
CA SER A 195 16.22 9.80 -3.12
C SER A 195 14.99 8.99 -2.73
N ASP A 196 14.72 8.87 -1.44
CA ASP A 196 13.63 8.13 -0.82
C ASP A 196 13.13 8.85 0.45
N GLU A 197 12.14 8.27 1.12
CA GLU A 197 11.60 8.81 2.37
C GLU A 197 12.63 8.57 3.49
N ILE A 198 13.53 9.53 3.65
CA ILE A 198 14.48 9.52 4.76
C ILE A 198 13.77 10.14 5.97
N THR A 199 13.93 9.52 7.14
CA THR A 199 13.71 10.24 8.40
C THR A 199 14.75 11.35 8.48
N MET A 200 14.39 12.55 8.00
CA MET A 200 15.29 13.69 7.99
C MET A 200 15.64 14.04 9.44
N ASP A 201 16.94 14.12 9.74
CA ASP A 201 17.36 14.62 11.03
C ASP A 201 16.90 16.08 11.16
N ARG A 202 16.18 16.36 12.25
CA ARG A 202 15.64 17.69 12.53
C ARG A 202 16.72 18.75 12.64
N GLU A 203 17.97 18.37 12.92
CA GLU A 203 19.09 19.32 12.93
C GLU A 203 19.33 19.99 11.56
N PHE A 204 18.90 19.36 10.47
CA PHE A 204 19.04 19.90 9.10
C PHE A 204 17.77 20.57 8.56
N VAL A 205 16.77 20.80 9.41
CA VAL A 205 15.49 21.42 9.04
C VAL A 205 15.42 22.82 9.65
N LYS A 206 15.30 23.86 8.80
CA LYS A 206 15.10 25.24 9.24
C LYS A 206 13.70 25.47 9.80
N THR A 207 12.71 24.93 9.11
CA THR A 207 11.29 24.94 9.48
C THR A 207 10.58 23.92 8.62
N ASP A 208 9.50 23.35 9.14
CA ASP A 208 8.69 22.38 8.45
C ASP A 208 7.22 22.56 8.77
N VAL A 209 6.37 21.93 7.97
CA VAL A 209 4.93 21.87 8.23
C VAL A 209 4.41 20.48 7.93
N ARG A 210 3.50 20.03 8.80
CA ARG A 210 2.65 18.88 8.52
C ARG A 210 1.26 19.39 8.16
N LEU A 211 0.75 18.89 7.04
CA LEU A 211 -0.58 19.18 6.56
C LEU A 211 -1.36 17.89 6.36
N GLY A 212 -2.56 17.83 6.93
CA GLY A 212 -3.51 16.74 6.75
C GLY A 212 -4.82 17.23 6.17
N MET A 213 -5.47 16.39 5.37
CA MET A 213 -6.77 16.67 4.75
C MET A 213 -7.83 15.65 5.17
N ASP A 214 -9.09 16.06 5.32
CA ASP A 214 -10.24 15.15 5.41
C ASP A 214 -10.78 14.77 4.01
N ASP A 215 -11.84 13.95 3.98
CA ASP A 215 -12.48 13.50 2.73
C ASP A 215 -13.24 14.61 1.99
N SER A 216 -13.45 15.76 2.63
CA SER A 216 -14.03 16.96 2.03
C SER A 216 -12.97 18.00 1.62
N PHE A 217 -11.69 17.60 1.62
CA PHE A 217 -10.56 18.46 1.29
C PHE A 217 -10.45 19.69 2.21
N ASN A 218 -10.85 19.56 3.47
CA ASN A 218 -10.58 20.55 4.50
C ASN A 218 -9.27 20.21 5.22
N ILE A 219 -8.55 21.24 5.65
CA ILE A 219 -7.34 21.07 6.46
C ILE A 219 -7.74 20.54 7.84
N THR A 220 -7.23 19.37 8.21
CA THR A 220 -7.41 18.77 9.54
C THR A 220 -6.21 19.00 10.44
N GLU A 221 -5.04 19.21 9.85
CA GLU A 221 -3.78 19.48 10.53
C GLU A 221 -2.99 20.51 9.73
N LYS A 222 -2.48 21.54 10.39
CA LYS A 222 -1.51 22.51 9.85
C LYS A 222 -0.68 22.99 11.02
N GLN A 223 0.48 22.36 11.22
CA GLN A 223 1.37 22.68 12.32
C GLN A 223 2.78 22.96 11.78
N TRP A 224 3.25 24.19 11.95
CA TRP A 224 4.63 24.56 11.68
C TRP A 224 5.53 24.17 12.87
N GLY A 225 6.68 23.60 12.56
CA GLY A 225 7.80 23.39 13.47
C GLY A 225 8.87 24.46 13.35
#